data_AF-A0A7S2BXV7-F1
#
_entry.id   AF-A0A7S2BXV7-F1
#
_cell.length_a   1.000
_cell.length_b   1.000
_cell.length_c   1.000
_cell.angle_alpha   90.00
_cell.angle_beta   90.00
_cell.angle_gamma   90.00
#
_symmetry.space_group_name_H-M   'P 1'
#
loop_
_entity.id
_entity.type
_entity.pdbx_description
1 polymer ?
#
loop_
_entity_poly.entity_id
_entity_poly.type
_entity_poly.pdbx_seq_one_letter_code
_entity_poly.pdbx_strand_id
1 'polypeptide(L)'
;TEAWRAAEHSSALAAARRLADVVGGGKQGTPGPSRPWVSGSWDSWTPHEMHWSHVRRCYHFTVQQSGHGEDTFKIRSQDGSDFCIGFAKDKVWQLQDARAAKRGVVSTAGDDDAPHSFYTIVLSVDTGGAVKELDVCRLGQFVASPTRRYWISGTWDGWAAHEMIWNPDRHCFSFELEVGSASKESFRVLVNGKRHLAWYPDVRDATFH
;
A
#
# COMPACT_ATOMS: atom_id res chain seq x y z
N THR A 1 7.30 -19.63 23.38
CA THR A 1 7.94 -20.78 22.72
C THR A 1 8.44 -20.34 21.35
N GLU A 2 9.76 -20.18 21.19
CA GLU A 2 10.37 -19.67 19.94
C GLU A 2 10.15 -20.59 18.72
N ALA A 3 9.99 -21.90 18.95
CA ALA A 3 9.75 -22.87 17.89
C ALA A 3 8.42 -22.66 17.14
N TRP A 4 7.38 -22.13 17.79
CA TRP A 4 6.10 -21.85 17.15
C TRP A 4 6.18 -20.64 16.20
N ARG A 5 6.87 -19.56 16.61
CA ARG A 5 7.13 -18.39 15.75
C ARG A 5 7.93 -18.75 14.50
N ALA A 6 8.92 -19.65 14.63
CA ALA A 6 9.70 -20.13 13.49
C ALA A 6 8.86 -20.97 12.50
N ALA A 7 7.92 -21.78 13.01
CA ALA A 7 7.04 -22.59 12.19
C ALA A 7 6.01 -21.74 11.42
N GLU A 8 5.41 -20.73 12.06
CA GLU A 8 4.52 -19.78 11.39
C GLU A 8 5.26 -18.95 10.32
N HIS A 9 6.49 -18.52 10.62
CA HIS A 9 7.35 -17.81 9.67
C HIS A 9 7.66 -18.65 8.42
N SER A 10 7.96 -19.94 8.60
CA SER A 10 8.23 -20.87 7.50
C SER A 10 6.98 -21.15 6.65
N SER A 11 5.82 -21.32 7.30
CA SER A 11 4.54 -21.55 6.62
C SER A 11 4.12 -20.34 5.77
N ALA A 12 4.25 -19.14 6.33
CA ALA A 12 3.90 -17.92 5.59
C ALA A 12 4.89 -17.62 4.45
N LEU A 13 6.18 -17.93 4.62
CA LEU A 13 7.16 -17.89 3.53
C LEU A 13 6.77 -18.82 2.37
N ALA A 14 6.27 -20.02 2.67
CA ALA A 14 5.80 -20.94 1.65
C ALA A 14 4.53 -20.44 0.93
N ALA A 15 3.61 -19.79 1.65
CA ALA A 15 2.40 -19.20 1.06
C ALA A 15 2.74 -18.02 0.13
N ALA A 16 3.64 -17.14 0.55
CA ALA A 16 4.08 -15.99 -0.25
C ALA A 16 4.80 -16.40 -1.54
N ARG A 17 5.61 -17.49 -1.50
CA ARG A 17 6.25 -18.05 -2.71
C ARG A 17 5.23 -18.55 -3.73
N ARG A 18 4.19 -19.27 -3.28
CA ARG A 18 3.15 -19.80 -4.16
C ARG A 18 2.37 -18.69 -4.88
N LEU A 19 2.13 -17.55 -4.22
CA LEU A 19 1.47 -16.40 -4.85
C LEU A 19 2.36 -15.71 -5.89
N ALA A 20 3.66 -15.58 -5.61
CA ALA A 20 4.62 -15.00 -6.56
C ALA A 20 4.75 -15.85 -7.84
N ASP A 21 4.77 -17.19 -7.71
CA ASP A 21 4.85 -18.11 -8.84
C ASP A 21 3.62 -18.05 -9.76
N VAL A 22 2.43 -17.80 -9.21
CA VAL A 22 1.17 -17.67 -9.98
C VAL A 22 1.16 -16.38 -10.82
N VAL A 23 1.81 -15.32 -10.37
CA VAL A 23 1.85 -14.02 -11.05
C VAL A 23 2.93 -13.98 -12.16
N GLY A 24 3.95 -14.85 -12.08
CA GLY A 24 5.09 -14.88 -13.02
C GLY A 24 4.82 -15.46 -14.42
N GLY A 25 3.61 -15.93 -14.73
CA GLY A 25 3.29 -16.62 -16.00
C GLY A 25 2.99 -15.72 -17.21
N GLY A 26 3.09 -14.39 -17.09
CA GLY A 26 2.73 -13.43 -18.14
C GLY A 26 3.89 -13.06 -19.07
N LYS A 27 3.63 -13.04 -20.39
CA LYS A 27 4.56 -12.75 -21.50
C LYS A 27 5.49 -11.54 -21.25
N GLN A 28 6.77 -11.71 -21.62
CA GLN A 28 7.84 -10.69 -21.60
C GLN A 28 7.45 -9.42 -22.37
N GLY A 29 6.92 -8.41 -21.68
CA GLY A 29 6.94 -7.01 -22.09
C GLY A 29 8.13 -6.30 -21.46
N THR A 30 8.55 -5.17 -22.04
CA THR A 30 9.57 -4.25 -21.51
C THR A 30 9.44 -4.13 -19.98
N PRO A 31 10.51 -4.32 -19.19
CA PRO A 31 10.42 -4.33 -17.74
C PRO A 31 10.02 -2.94 -17.25
N GLY A 32 8.71 -2.73 -17.04
CA GLY A 32 8.23 -1.64 -16.22
C GLY A 32 8.82 -1.76 -14.82
N PRO A 33 8.89 -0.66 -14.05
CA PRO A 33 9.40 -0.71 -12.69
C PRO A 33 8.64 -1.78 -11.90
N SER A 34 9.37 -2.79 -11.43
CA SER A 34 8.83 -3.95 -10.73
C SER A 34 8.07 -3.49 -9.48
N ARG A 35 6.83 -3.96 -9.31
CA ARG A 35 5.97 -3.56 -8.20
C ARG A 35 6.40 -4.27 -6.92
N PRO A 36 6.80 -3.54 -5.86
CA PRO A 36 7.22 -4.15 -4.60
C PRO A 36 6.02 -4.61 -3.78
N TRP A 37 6.27 -5.60 -2.93
CA TRP A 37 5.28 -6.18 -2.02
C TRP A 37 5.71 -5.96 -0.59
N VAL A 38 4.74 -5.80 0.31
CA VAL A 38 4.96 -5.74 1.75
C VAL A 38 4.20 -6.85 2.44
N SER A 39 4.80 -7.43 3.47
CA SER A 39 4.18 -8.43 4.34
C SER A 39 4.61 -8.17 5.76
N GLY A 40 3.74 -8.39 6.75
CA GLY A 40 4.12 -8.21 8.13
C GLY A 40 3.36 -9.08 9.12
N SER A 41 3.78 -9.04 10.37
CA SER A 41 3.18 -9.84 11.44
C SER A 41 1.73 -9.48 11.73
N TRP A 42 1.28 -8.28 11.34
CA TRP A 42 -0.08 -7.77 11.57
C TRP A 42 -1.19 -8.54 10.84
N ASP A 43 -0.85 -9.31 9.79
CA ASP A 43 -1.81 -10.08 8.99
C ASP A 43 -1.28 -11.48 8.62
N SER A 44 -0.48 -12.05 9.51
CA SER A 44 0.14 -13.37 9.29
C SER A 44 1.02 -13.42 8.03
N TRP A 45 1.73 -12.32 7.74
CA TRP A 45 2.65 -12.18 6.61
C TRP A 45 1.97 -12.36 5.25
N THR A 46 0.73 -11.90 5.13
CA THR A 46 0.04 -11.89 3.84
C THR A 46 0.73 -10.88 2.91
N PRO A 47 1.08 -11.24 1.66
CA PRO A 47 1.65 -10.28 0.72
C PRO A 47 0.62 -9.27 0.24
N HIS A 48 0.98 -7.98 0.35
CA HIS A 48 0.23 -6.87 -0.20
C HIS A 48 1.07 -6.10 -1.20
N GLU A 49 0.47 -5.78 -2.33
CA GLU A 49 1.08 -4.93 -3.33
C GLU A 49 1.18 -3.50 -2.80
N MET A 50 2.36 -2.87 -2.91
CA MET A 50 2.50 -1.46 -2.58
C MET A 50 2.00 -0.60 -3.74
N HIS A 51 1.34 0.50 -3.42
CA HIS A 51 0.77 1.41 -4.42
C HIS A 51 1.80 2.46 -4.85
N TRP A 52 2.00 2.62 -6.15
CA TRP A 52 2.81 3.71 -6.69
C TRP A 52 2.03 5.03 -6.64
N SER A 53 2.64 6.08 -6.09
CA SER A 53 2.14 7.45 -6.18
C SER A 53 2.97 8.22 -7.18
N HIS A 54 2.36 8.63 -8.29
CA HIS A 54 3.03 9.46 -9.31
C HIS A 54 3.43 10.83 -8.75
N VAL A 55 2.62 11.39 -7.85
CA VAL A 55 2.86 12.70 -7.22
C VAL A 55 4.06 12.65 -6.30
N ARG A 56 4.14 11.64 -5.43
CA ARG A 56 5.24 11.50 -4.46
C ARG A 56 6.47 10.76 -5.03
N ARG A 57 6.33 10.15 -6.21
CA ARG A 57 7.33 9.31 -6.87
C ARG A 57 7.87 8.21 -5.94
N CYS A 58 6.96 7.56 -5.24
CA CYS A 58 7.27 6.50 -4.29
C CYS A 58 6.19 5.42 -4.27
N TYR A 59 6.53 4.26 -3.76
CA TYR A 59 5.56 3.23 -3.38
C TYR A 59 5.13 3.48 -1.94
N HIS A 60 3.86 3.21 -1.61
CA HIS A 60 3.37 3.29 -0.25
C HIS A 60 2.38 2.19 0.11
N PHE A 61 2.33 1.86 1.39
CA PHE A 61 1.35 0.94 1.97
C PHE A 61 0.98 1.37 3.38
N THR A 62 -0.30 1.28 3.71
CA THR A 62 -0.81 1.66 5.03
C THR A 62 -1.10 0.42 5.85
N VAL A 63 -0.57 0.40 7.07
CA VAL A 63 -0.71 -0.70 8.01
C VAL A 63 -1.26 -0.21 9.34
N GLN A 64 -2.07 -1.05 9.99
CA GLN A 64 -2.49 -0.86 11.38
C GLN A 64 -1.60 -1.71 12.29
N GLN A 65 -1.02 -1.09 13.32
CA GLN A 65 -0.25 -1.83 14.32
C GLN A 65 -1.20 -2.70 15.16
N SER A 66 -0.79 -3.93 15.45
CA SER A 66 -1.56 -4.93 16.21
C SER A 66 -1.81 -4.51 17.67
N GLY A 67 -1.03 -3.54 18.18
CA GLY A 67 -1.06 -3.10 19.57
C GLY A 67 -0.20 -3.93 20.51
N HIS A 68 0.41 -5.02 20.03
CA HIS A 68 1.27 -5.91 20.83
C HIS A 68 2.74 -5.44 20.93
N GLY A 69 3.09 -4.31 20.31
CA GLY A 69 4.38 -3.64 20.48
C GLY A 69 5.58 -4.26 19.74
N GLU A 70 5.40 -5.41 19.07
CA GLU A 70 6.47 -6.14 18.37
C GLU A 70 6.15 -6.45 16.89
N ASP A 71 5.48 -5.52 16.20
CA ASP A 71 5.17 -5.77 14.79
C ASP A 71 6.41 -5.73 13.91
N THR A 72 6.46 -6.62 12.92
CA THR A 72 7.57 -6.71 11.97
C THR A 72 7.04 -6.75 10.55
N PHE A 73 7.86 -6.28 9.60
CA PHE A 73 7.54 -6.36 8.18
C PHE A 73 8.74 -6.63 7.31
N LYS A 74 8.45 -7.04 6.09
CA LYS A 74 9.39 -7.23 5.00
C LYS A 74 8.86 -6.54 3.76
N ILE A 75 9.76 -5.91 3.03
CA ILE A 75 9.49 -5.47 1.66
C ILE A 75 10.28 -6.36 0.71
N ARG A 76 9.56 -6.90 -0.27
CA ARG A 76 10.05 -7.91 -1.21
C ARG A 76 9.95 -7.37 -2.62
N SER A 77 10.99 -7.63 -3.42
CA SER A 77 10.99 -7.31 -4.84
C SER A 77 10.25 -8.40 -5.63
N GLN A 78 10.07 -8.18 -6.94
CA GLN A 78 9.36 -9.14 -7.79
C GLN A 78 10.10 -10.48 -7.94
N ASP A 79 11.43 -10.51 -7.80
CA ASP A 79 12.21 -11.75 -7.86
C ASP A 79 12.12 -12.61 -6.58
N GLY A 80 11.37 -12.13 -5.59
CA GLY A 80 11.17 -12.81 -4.32
C GLY A 80 12.21 -12.50 -3.26
N SER A 81 13.24 -11.69 -3.57
CA SER A 81 14.24 -11.25 -2.60
C SER A 81 13.67 -10.22 -1.63
N ASP A 82 13.90 -10.45 -0.34
CA ASP A 82 13.65 -9.47 0.71
C ASP A 82 14.78 -8.42 0.64
N PHE A 83 14.45 -7.13 0.53
CA PHE A 83 15.45 -6.06 0.51
C PHE A 83 15.37 -5.13 1.73
N CYS A 84 14.34 -5.27 2.57
CA CYS A 84 14.28 -4.59 3.85
C CYS A 84 13.43 -5.36 4.85
N ILE A 85 13.85 -5.33 6.12
CA ILE A 85 13.08 -5.82 7.27
C ILE A 85 12.88 -4.66 8.23
N GLY A 86 11.62 -4.33 8.53
CA GLY A 86 11.26 -3.38 9.57
C GLY A 86 10.80 -4.10 10.83
N PHE A 87 11.13 -3.58 12.01
CA PHE A 87 10.56 -4.07 13.27
C PHE A 87 10.26 -2.90 14.20
N ALA A 88 9.09 -2.93 14.83
CA ALA A 88 8.74 -2.03 15.92
C ALA A 88 9.41 -2.57 17.19
N LYS A 89 10.36 -1.80 17.72
CA LYS A 89 10.96 -2.04 19.04
C LYS A 89 10.78 -0.79 19.88
N ASP A 90 10.25 -0.94 21.09
CA ASP A 90 9.93 0.18 21.96
C ASP A 90 9.07 1.23 21.23
N LYS A 91 8.17 0.75 20.34
CA LYS A 91 7.27 1.54 19.49
C LYS A 91 7.96 2.44 18.47
N VAL A 92 9.27 2.27 18.27
CA VAL A 92 10.04 2.89 17.20
C VAL A 92 10.30 1.84 16.13
N TRP A 93 9.94 2.15 14.88
CA TRP A 93 10.33 1.29 13.77
C TRP A 93 11.85 1.39 13.55
N GLN A 94 12.48 0.23 13.40
CA GLN A 94 13.88 0.10 13.06
C GLN A 94 14.00 -0.70 11.77
N LEU A 95 14.93 -0.31 10.91
CA LEU A 95 15.16 -0.94 9.61
C LEU A 95 16.46 -1.75 9.67
N GLN A 96 16.37 -3.02 9.29
CA GLN A 96 17.51 -3.92 9.16
C GLN A 96 17.74 -4.26 7.67
N ASP A 97 19.01 -4.18 7.28
CA ASP A 97 19.55 -4.61 5.98
C ASP A 97 18.96 -3.92 4.73
N ALA A 98 18.86 -2.58 4.73
CA ALA A 98 18.65 -1.81 3.51
C ALA A 98 20.01 -1.61 2.80
N ARG A 99 20.43 -2.54 1.94
CA ARG A 99 21.78 -2.58 1.32
C ARG A 99 22.21 -1.36 0.48
N ALA A 100 21.49 -0.24 0.46
CA ALA A 100 21.97 1.02 -0.12
C ALA A 100 21.24 2.29 0.36
N ALA A 101 20.10 2.19 1.04
CA ALA A 101 19.37 3.38 1.49
C ALA A 101 20.06 3.98 2.71
N LYS A 102 20.38 5.29 2.68
CA LYS A 102 20.72 6.05 3.89
C LYS A 102 19.72 5.67 4.98
N ARG A 103 20.21 5.28 6.17
CA ARG A 103 19.38 4.97 7.35
C ARG A 103 18.21 5.96 7.41
N GLY A 104 17.02 5.51 7.02
CA GLY A 104 15.80 6.28 7.17
C GLY A 104 15.60 6.46 8.67
N VAL A 105 15.65 7.70 9.14
CA VAL A 105 15.27 8.02 10.51
C VAL A 105 13.76 7.88 10.54
N VAL A 106 13.27 6.87 11.25
CA VAL A 106 11.83 6.74 11.52
C VAL A 106 11.45 7.93 12.38
N SER A 107 10.72 8.87 11.76
CA SER A 107 10.23 10.06 12.44
C SER A 107 9.01 9.65 13.27
N THR A 108 9.22 9.23 14.52
CA THR A 108 8.11 9.03 15.46
C THR A 108 7.58 10.38 15.91
N ALA A 109 6.59 10.92 15.18
CA ALA A 109 5.86 12.08 15.64
C ALA A 109 4.85 11.67 16.73
N GLY A 110 5.10 12.11 17.97
CA GLY A 110 4.12 12.23 19.05
C GLY A 110 4.19 11.14 20.13
N ASP A 111 4.39 11.57 21.38
CA ASP A 111 4.41 10.78 22.63
C ASP A 111 3.06 10.11 22.98
N ASP A 112 1.99 10.36 22.22
CA ASP A 112 0.67 9.80 22.52
C ASP A 112 0.53 8.38 21.95
N ASP A 113 0.83 7.40 22.79
CA ASP A 113 0.75 5.95 22.52
C ASP A 113 -0.69 5.41 22.44
N ALA A 114 -1.46 5.90 21.47
CA ALA A 114 -2.77 5.32 21.20
C ALA A 114 -2.60 3.89 20.63
N PRO A 115 -3.15 2.84 21.30
CA PRO A 115 -3.21 1.52 20.70
C PRO A 115 -3.94 1.61 19.35
N HIS A 116 -3.56 0.75 18.40
CA HIS A 116 -4.12 0.74 17.04
C HIS A 116 -3.74 1.93 16.15
N SER A 117 -2.56 2.53 16.40
CA SER A 117 -2.00 3.54 15.50
C SER A 117 -1.74 2.97 14.10
N PHE A 118 -1.92 3.80 13.08
CA PHE A 118 -1.65 3.46 11.69
C PHE A 118 -0.33 4.06 11.24
N TYR A 119 0.35 3.36 10.34
CA TYR A 119 1.60 3.78 9.76
C TYR A 119 1.52 3.68 8.25
N THR A 120 2.18 4.60 7.55
CA THR A 120 2.46 4.46 6.12
C THR A 120 3.91 4.06 5.96
N ILE A 121 4.13 2.93 5.30
CA ILE A 121 5.43 2.49 4.84
C ILE A 121 5.63 3.11 3.46
N VAL A 122 6.62 3.99 3.30
CA VAL A 122 6.91 4.73 2.07
C VAL A 122 8.27 4.32 1.53
N LEU A 123 8.29 3.74 0.33
CA LEU A 123 9.49 3.31 -0.37
C LEU A 123 9.75 4.22 -1.58
N SER A 124 10.71 5.12 -1.45
CA SER A 124 11.17 5.98 -2.53
C SER A 124 12.20 5.27 -3.38
N VAL A 125 12.05 5.35 -4.69
CA VAL A 125 12.97 4.77 -5.69
C VAL A 125 13.55 5.87 -6.57
N ASP A 126 14.76 5.67 -7.10
CA ASP A 126 15.36 6.56 -8.08
C ASP A 126 14.81 6.35 -9.51
N THR A 127 15.35 7.07 -10.49
CA THR A 127 14.94 6.94 -11.89
C THR A 127 15.28 5.58 -12.51
N GLY A 128 16.21 4.83 -11.92
CA GLY A 128 16.57 3.47 -12.33
C GLY A 128 15.77 2.39 -11.61
N GLY A 129 14.84 2.77 -10.73
CA GLY A 129 14.06 1.84 -9.91
C GLY A 129 14.81 1.31 -8.68
N ALA A 130 16.02 1.79 -8.41
CA ALA A 130 16.76 1.40 -7.22
C ALA A 130 16.16 2.08 -5.98
N VAL A 131 16.11 1.36 -4.87
CA VAL A 131 15.60 1.90 -3.59
C VAL A 131 16.53 3.02 -3.11
N LYS A 132 15.96 4.22 -2.96
CA LYS A 132 16.68 5.41 -2.48
C LYS A 132 16.48 5.61 -0.98
N GLU A 133 15.25 5.49 -0.52
CA GLU A 133 14.84 5.83 0.84
C GLU A 133 13.62 5.01 1.25
N LEU A 134 13.58 4.63 2.53
CA LEU A 134 12.44 3.97 3.16
C LEU A 134 12.08 4.77 4.40
N ASP A 135 10.84 5.23 4.45
CA ASP A 135 10.28 5.95 5.58
C ASP A 135 9.08 5.19 6.15
N VAL A 136 8.88 5.30 7.46
CA VAL A 136 7.71 4.76 8.14
C VAL A 136 7.09 5.91 8.93
N CYS A 137 6.09 6.55 8.32
CA CYS A 137 5.44 7.70 8.91
C CYS A 137 4.23 7.24 9.73
N ARG A 138 4.16 7.68 10.98
CA ARG A 138 2.92 7.55 11.75
C ARG A 138 1.86 8.43 11.10
N LEU A 139 0.76 7.82 10.68
CA LEU A 139 -0.48 8.54 10.40
C LEU A 139 -1.08 8.81 11.78
N GLY A 140 -1.42 10.07 12.11
CA GLY A 140 -1.85 10.48 13.44
C GLY A 140 -3.10 9.75 13.98
N GLN A 141 -3.96 10.43 14.73
CA GLN A 141 -5.21 9.80 15.19
C GLN A 141 -6.10 9.48 13.97
N PHE A 142 -6.01 8.26 13.49
CA PHE A 142 -6.70 7.81 12.30
C PHE A 142 -8.19 7.82 12.61
N VAL A 143 -8.94 8.61 11.85
CA VAL A 143 -10.38 8.39 11.76
C VAL A 143 -10.52 7.04 11.07
N ALA A 144 -10.92 6.01 11.83
CA ALA A 144 -11.11 4.66 11.32
C ALA A 144 -11.75 4.72 9.92
N SER A 145 -11.23 3.89 8.99
CA SER A 145 -11.79 3.83 7.63
C SER A 145 -13.30 3.79 7.76
N PRO A 146 -14.04 4.68 7.07
CA PRO A 146 -15.49 4.64 7.10
C PRO A 146 -15.97 3.20 6.85
N THR A 147 -16.97 2.76 7.60
CA THR A 147 -17.56 1.41 7.42
C THR A 147 -18.11 1.21 6.01
N ARG A 148 -18.38 2.31 5.30
CA ARG A 148 -18.74 2.33 3.89
C ARG A 148 -17.48 2.35 3.05
N ARG A 149 -17.42 1.42 2.09
CA ARG A 149 -16.42 1.41 1.04
C ARG A 149 -16.99 2.11 -0.20
N TYR A 150 -16.11 2.63 -1.04
CA TYR A 150 -16.51 3.30 -2.28
C TYR A 150 -15.74 2.69 -3.45
N TRP A 151 -16.41 2.63 -4.60
CA TRP A 151 -15.85 2.17 -5.85
C TRP A 151 -16.05 3.26 -6.88
N ILE A 152 -15.25 3.24 -7.93
CA ILE A 152 -15.42 4.11 -9.08
C ILE A 152 -15.54 3.25 -10.34
N SER A 153 -16.39 3.67 -11.26
CA SER A 153 -16.51 3.06 -12.59
C SER A 153 -16.66 4.17 -13.62
N GLY A 154 -16.09 3.99 -14.79
CA GLY A 154 -16.19 5.01 -15.83
C GLY A 154 -15.89 4.48 -17.22
N THR A 155 -15.81 5.41 -18.17
CA THR A 155 -15.70 5.08 -19.60
C THR A 155 -14.35 4.49 -20.00
N TRP A 156 -13.28 4.73 -19.22
CA TRP A 156 -11.91 4.30 -19.49
C TRP A 156 -11.72 2.78 -19.63
N ASP A 157 -12.62 1.98 -19.05
CA ASP A 157 -12.53 0.52 -19.08
C ASP A 157 -13.88 -0.19 -19.29
N GLY A 158 -14.85 0.52 -19.88
CA GLY A 158 -16.18 -0.03 -20.10
C GLY A 158 -17.01 -0.19 -18.82
N TRP A 159 -16.83 0.71 -17.85
CA TRP A 159 -17.57 0.76 -16.58
C TRP A 159 -17.31 -0.41 -15.63
N ALA A 160 -16.09 -0.97 -15.64
CA ALA A 160 -15.70 -1.89 -14.59
C ALA A 160 -15.54 -1.12 -13.26
N ALA A 161 -15.85 -1.78 -12.14
CA ALA A 161 -15.81 -1.15 -10.83
C ALA A 161 -14.46 -1.39 -10.16
N HIS A 162 -13.83 -0.32 -9.69
CA HIS A 162 -12.56 -0.34 -8.96
C HIS A 162 -12.77 0.17 -7.55
N GLU A 163 -12.25 -0.53 -6.55
CA GLU A 163 -12.30 -0.07 -5.16
C GLU A 163 -11.43 1.18 -5.00
N MET A 164 -12.00 2.22 -4.40
CA MET A 164 -11.27 3.45 -4.07
C MET A 164 -10.56 3.26 -2.74
N ILE A 165 -9.38 3.86 -2.62
CA ILE A 165 -8.55 3.74 -1.41
C ILE A 165 -8.89 4.88 -0.46
N TRP A 166 -9.19 4.57 0.80
CA TRP A 166 -9.32 5.60 1.84
C TRP A 166 -7.95 6.27 2.09
N ASN A 167 -7.90 7.58 1.88
CA ASN A 167 -6.79 8.44 2.22
C ASN A 167 -7.06 9.08 3.59
N PRO A 168 -6.40 8.60 4.66
CA PRO A 168 -6.62 9.09 6.01
C PRO A 168 -6.09 10.50 6.24
N ASP A 169 -5.01 10.90 5.56
CA ASP A 169 -4.42 12.23 5.69
C ASP A 169 -5.38 13.32 5.18
N ARG A 170 -6.10 13.01 4.09
CA ARG A 170 -7.03 13.92 3.43
C ARG A 170 -8.48 13.70 3.84
N HIS A 171 -8.74 12.69 4.65
CA HIS A 171 -10.07 12.23 5.01
C HIS A 171 -11.00 12.02 3.79
N CYS A 172 -10.48 11.41 2.72
CA CYS A 172 -11.24 11.20 1.48
C CYS A 172 -10.95 9.85 0.82
N PHE A 173 -11.81 9.38 -0.08
CA PHE A 173 -11.52 8.22 -0.93
C PHE A 173 -10.87 8.70 -2.23
N SER A 174 -9.80 8.03 -2.66
CA SER A 174 -9.03 8.38 -3.86
C SER A 174 -8.90 7.21 -4.84
N PHE A 175 -8.87 7.54 -6.12
CA PHE A 175 -8.55 6.65 -7.23
C PHE A 175 -7.74 7.45 -8.25
N GLU A 176 -6.58 6.93 -8.66
CA GLU A 176 -5.75 7.55 -9.69
C GLU A 176 -6.09 6.93 -11.06
N LEU A 177 -6.35 7.80 -12.04
CA LEU A 177 -6.71 7.40 -13.40
C LEU A 177 -5.84 8.17 -14.39
N GLU A 178 -5.22 7.45 -15.33
CA GLU A 178 -4.64 8.06 -16.52
C GLU A 178 -5.75 8.29 -17.55
N VAL A 179 -5.99 9.56 -17.87
CA VAL A 179 -7.01 9.95 -18.84
C VAL A 179 -6.47 9.74 -20.25
N GLY A 180 -7.27 9.10 -21.12
CA GLY A 180 -6.88 8.86 -22.52
C GLY A 180 -6.64 10.16 -23.32
N SER A 181 -6.16 10.02 -24.55
CA SER A 181 -5.77 11.15 -25.42
C SER A 181 -6.90 12.16 -25.72
N ALA A 182 -8.17 11.76 -25.54
CA ALA A 182 -9.32 12.64 -25.69
C ALA A 182 -9.53 13.60 -24.49
N SER A 183 -8.81 13.38 -23.39
CA SER A 183 -8.93 14.17 -22.15
C SER A 183 -10.36 14.26 -21.60
N LYS A 184 -11.23 13.30 -21.93
CA LYS A 184 -12.65 13.28 -21.53
C LYS A 184 -13.04 11.89 -21.06
N GLU A 185 -13.50 11.81 -19.81
CA GLU A 185 -14.01 10.58 -19.20
C GLU A 185 -15.30 10.87 -18.44
N SER A 186 -16.21 9.90 -18.44
CA SER A 186 -17.39 9.91 -17.58
C SER A 186 -17.24 8.88 -16.48
N PHE A 187 -17.65 9.20 -15.26
CA PHE A 187 -17.56 8.29 -14.14
C PHE A 187 -18.73 8.40 -13.19
N ARG A 188 -18.84 7.41 -12.31
CA ARG A 188 -19.73 7.39 -11.15
C ARG A 188 -19.03 6.74 -9.97
N VAL A 189 -19.38 7.17 -8.78
CA VAL A 189 -18.92 6.57 -7.52
C VAL A 189 -20.01 5.65 -7.00
N LEU A 190 -19.68 4.41 -6.64
CA LEU A 190 -20.61 3.40 -6.14
C LEU A 190 -20.38 3.21 -4.64
N VAL A 191 -21.46 3.19 -3.86
CA VAL A 191 -21.39 2.83 -2.43
C VAL A 191 -21.47 1.31 -2.27
N ASN A 192 -20.51 0.69 -1.56
CA ASN A 192 -20.50 -0.76 -1.33
C ASN A 192 -20.55 -1.60 -2.62
N GLY A 193 -20.01 -1.08 -3.73
CA GLY A 193 -19.99 -1.71 -5.05
C GLY A 193 -21.36 -1.79 -5.72
N LYS A 194 -22.40 -1.18 -5.13
CA LYS A 194 -23.79 -1.31 -5.60
C LYS A 194 -24.14 -0.22 -6.61
N ARG A 195 -24.44 -0.63 -7.85
CA ARG A 195 -24.84 0.29 -8.94
C ARG A 195 -26.06 1.16 -8.63
N HIS A 196 -27.01 0.67 -7.83
CA HIS A 196 -28.22 1.43 -7.46
C HIS A 196 -27.98 2.46 -6.34
N LEU A 197 -26.79 2.47 -5.73
CA LEU A 197 -26.36 3.47 -4.76
C LEU A 197 -25.26 4.37 -5.36
N ALA A 198 -25.33 4.62 -6.67
CA ALA A 198 -24.34 5.43 -7.36
C ALA A 198 -24.56 6.93 -7.11
N TRP A 199 -23.46 7.64 -6.90
CA TRP A 199 -23.41 9.10 -6.96
C TRP A 199 -22.87 9.53 -8.30
N TYR A 200 -23.47 10.58 -8.84
CA TYR A 200 -23.07 11.24 -10.06
C TYR A 200 -22.54 12.63 -9.71
N PRO A 201 -21.53 13.13 -10.43
CA PRO A 201 -21.20 14.55 -10.39
C PRO A 201 -22.47 15.37 -10.65
N ASP A 202 -22.61 16.47 -9.92
CA ASP A 202 -23.71 17.43 -10.07
C ASP A 202 -23.66 18.14 -11.43
N VAL A 203 -22.47 18.25 -12.01
CA VAL A 203 -22.21 18.84 -13.33
C VAL A 203 -21.90 17.75 -14.36
N ARG A 204 -22.61 17.78 -15.49
CA ARG A 204 -22.50 16.78 -16.57
C ARG A 204 -21.11 16.72 -17.22
N ASP A 205 -20.46 17.86 -17.37
CA ASP A 205 -19.15 18.01 -18.03
C ASP A 205 -18.24 18.92 -17.18
N ALA A 206 -17.84 18.44 -16.00
CA ALA A 206 -16.93 19.18 -15.14
C ALA A 206 -15.55 19.31 -15.79
N THR A 207 -14.96 20.51 -15.76
CA THR A 207 -13.59 20.79 -16.23
C THR A 207 -12.65 21.01 -15.05
N PHE A 208 -11.40 20.59 -15.17
CA PHE A 208 -10.36 20.99 -14.21
C PHE A 208 -10.14 22.51 -14.32
N HIS A 209 -10.21 23.22 -13.19
CA HIS A 209 -9.88 24.64 -13.09
C HIS A 209 -8.42 24.85 -12.71
#